data_AF-Q6Y9X8-F1
#
_entry.id   AF-Q6Y9X8-F1
#
_cell.length_a   1.000
_cell.length_b   1.000
_cell.length_c   1.000
_cell.angle_alpha   90.00
_cell.angle_beta   90.00
_cell.angle_gamma   90.00
#
_symmetry.space_group_name_H-M   'P 1'
#
loop_
_entity.id
_entity.type
_entity.pdbx_description
1 polymer ?
#
loop_
_entity_poly.entity_id
_entity_poly.type
_entity_poly.pdbx_seq_one_letter_code
_entity_poly.pdbx_strand_id
1 'polypeptide(L)'
;IFTAQGPRDRRVRLSIGIARKFFDLQEMLGFDKPSKTLDWLLSKSKAGIKELVQMKEKATSSSPSECEVISSEAFENGYSDLKRKSSYKGKEASNLAKESS
;
A
#
# COMPACT_ATOMS: atom_id res chain seq x y z
N ILE A 1 -4.07 6.58 13.44
CA ILE A 1 -4.99 5.55 14.00
C ILE A 1 -4.48 5.19 15.38
N PHE A 2 -5.36 4.95 16.35
CA PHE A 2 -4.95 4.37 17.63
C PHE A 2 -5.17 2.87 17.55
N THR A 3 -4.15 2.09 17.93
CA THR A 3 -4.21 0.63 18.01
C THR A 3 -3.88 0.21 19.44
N ALA A 4 -4.15 -1.04 19.81
CA ALA A 4 -3.70 -1.58 21.10
C ALA A 4 -2.16 -1.49 21.29
N GLN A 5 -1.41 -1.30 20.20
CA GLN A 5 0.04 -1.10 20.16
C GLN A 5 0.44 0.38 20.08
N GLY A 6 -0.48 1.31 20.37
CA GLY A 6 -0.26 2.77 20.34
C GLY A 6 -0.70 3.46 19.03
N PRO A 7 -0.42 4.77 18.90
CA PRO A 7 -0.73 5.55 17.71
C PRO A 7 0.09 5.09 16.49
N ARG A 8 -0.55 4.98 15.32
CA ARG A 8 0.12 4.75 14.04
C ARG A 8 -0.32 5.75 12.98
N ASP A 9 0.56 6.00 12.01
CA ASP A 9 0.20 6.70 10.79
C ASP A 9 -0.87 5.90 10.02
N ARG A 10 -1.79 6.61 9.39
CA ARG A 10 -2.86 6.03 8.56
C ARG A 10 -2.43 5.87 7.11
N ARG A 11 -1.36 6.54 6.69
CA ARG A 11 -0.90 6.56 5.31
C ARG A 11 -0.13 5.29 5.01
N VAL A 12 -0.39 4.73 3.84
CA VAL A 12 0.39 3.64 3.27
C VAL A 12 1.25 4.23 2.16
N ARG A 13 2.56 3.95 2.18
CA ARG A 13 3.50 4.34 1.12
C ARG A 13 3.73 3.12 0.25
N LEU A 14 3.42 3.24 -1.04
CA LEU A 14 3.64 2.18 -2.02
C LEU A 14 4.91 2.48 -2.80
N SER A 15 5.61 1.42 -3.23
CA SER A 15 6.67 1.57 -4.23
C SER A 15 6.06 2.03 -5.55
N ILE A 16 6.88 2.63 -6.43
CA ILE A 16 6.39 3.15 -7.71
C ILE A 16 5.70 2.08 -8.57
N GLY A 17 6.26 0.85 -8.61
CA GLY A 17 5.70 -0.25 -9.38
C GLY A 17 4.37 -0.73 -8.83
N ILE A 18 4.24 -0.81 -7.50
CA ILE A 18 2.99 -1.21 -6.84
C ILE A 18 1.95 -0.10 -6.96
N ALA A 19 2.35 1.16 -6.82
CA ALA A 19 1.45 2.30 -6.97
C ALA A 19 0.79 2.32 -8.35
N ARG A 20 1.54 2.04 -9.43
CA ARG A 20 0.98 1.95 -10.79
C ARG A 20 -0.13 0.89 -10.86
N LYS A 21 0.19 -0.36 -10.51
CA LYS A 21 -0.78 -1.47 -10.51
C LYS A 21 -2.00 -1.17 -9.64
N PHE A 22 -1.79 -0.51 -8.50
CA PHE A 22 -2.84 -0.15 -7.57
C PHE A 22 -3.80 0.90 -8.15
N PHE A 23 -3.28 1.96 -8.78
CA PHE A 23 -4.09 3.00 -9.38
C PHE A 23 -4.78 2.54 -10.66
N ASP A 24 -4.13 1.70 -11.48
CA ASP A 24 -4.76 1.06 -12.64
C ASP A 24 -5.98 0.24 -12.18
N LEU A 25 -5.83 -0.56 -11.12
CA LEU A 25 -6.93 -1.31 -10.53
C LEU A 25 -8.04 -0.39 -9.98
N GLN A 26 -7.68 0.73 -9.34
CA GLN A 26 -8.65 1.70 -8.84
C GLN A 26 -9.51 2.27 -9.99
N GLU A 27 -8.88 2.61 -11.11
CA GLU A 27 -9.56 3.09 -12.32
C GLU A 27 -10.47 2.02 -12.91
N MET A 28 -9.99 0.78 -13.03
CA MET A 28 -10.78 -0.35 -13.54
C MET A 28 -12.01 -0.65 -12.67
N LEU A 29 -11.91 -0.48 -11.36
CA LEU A 29 -13.04 -0.65 -10.43
C LEU A 29 -13.95 0.58 -10.37
N GLY A 30 -13.55 1.70 -10.97
CA GLY A 30 -14.30 2.96 -10.95
C GLY A 30 -14.40 3.58 -9.55
N PHE A 31 -13.41 3.33 -8.68
CA PHE A 31 -13.44 3.85 -7.32
C PHE A 31 -12.80 5.23 -7.21
N ASP A 32 -13.55 6.16 -6.61
CA ASP A 32 -13.08 7.52 -6.33
C ASP A 32 -12.05 7.58 -5.19
N LYS A 33 -12.14 6.64 -4.23
CA LYS A 33 -11.27 6.62 -3.04
C LYS A 33 -10.38 5.38 -3.04
N PRO A 34 -9.04 5.54 -2.84
CA PRO A 34 -8.12 4.40 -2.80
C PRO A 34 -8.41 3.44 -1.64
N SER A 35 -8.99 3.92 -0.54
CA SER A 35 -9.41 3.05 0.57
C SER A 35 -10.44 2.01 0.13
N LYS A 36 -11.34 2.33 -0.81
CA LYS A 36 -12.32 1.38 -1.35
C LYS A 36 -11.65 0.27 -2.16
N THR A 37 -10.60 0.60 -2.91
CA THR A 37 -9.78 -0.39 -3.63
C THR A 37 -9.09 -1.33 -2.66
N LEU A 38 -8.55 -0.82 -1.55
CA LEU A 38 -7.96 -1.65 -0.49
C LEU A 38 -9.01 -2.55 0.17
N ASP A 39 -10.19 -2.03 0.50
CA ASP A 39 -11.28 -2.82 1.08
C ASP A 39 -11.74 -3.95 0.13
N TRP A 40 -11.81 -3.64 -1.17
CA TRP A 40 -12.12 -4.63 -2.20
C TRP A 40 -11.05 -5.71 -2.31
N LEU A 41 -9.76 -5.32 -2.34
CA LEU A 41 -8.63 -6.25 -2.37
C LEU A 41 -8.68 -7.20 -1.17
N LEU A 42 -8.83 -6.66 0.04
CA LEU A 42 -8.92 -7.45 1.27
C LEU A 42 -10.15 -8.35 1.28
N SER A 43 -11.26 -7.92 0.69
CA SER A 43 -12.48 -8.71 0.60
C SER A 43 -12.36 -9.86 -0.39
N LYS A 44 -11.69 -9.66 -1.52
CA LYS A 44 -11.46 -10.68 -2.54
C LYS A 44 -10.37 -11.67 -2.13
N SER A 45 -9.37 -11.24 -1.35
CA SER A 45 -8.29 -12.10 -0.88
C SER A 45 -8.64 -12.92 0.37
N LYS A 46 -9.84 -12.79 0.94
CA LYS A 46 -10.24 -13.50 2.19
C LYS A 46 -10.02 -15.01 2.12
N ALA A 47 -10.34 -15.65 0.99
CA ALA A 47 -10.16 -17.09 0.82
C ALA A 47 -8.68 -17.49 0.89
N GLY A 48 -7.82 -16.86 0.09
CA GLY A 48 -6.38 -17.14 0.10
C GLY A 48 -5.71 -16.83 1.43
N ILE A 49 -6.16 -15.79 2.16
CA ILE A 49 -5.68 -15.52 3.52
C ILE A 49 -6.06 -16.65 4.47
N LYS A 50 -7.31 -17.15 4.42
CA LYS A 50 -7.74 -18.27 5.27
C LYS A 50 -6.93 -19.54 5.01
N GLU A 51 -6.71 -19.87 3.74
CA GLU A 51 -5.88 -21.03 3.35
C GLU A 51 -4.45 -20.89 3.88
N LEU A 52 -3.84 -19.71 3.73
CA LEU A 52 -2.48 -19.45 4.21
C LEU A 52 -2.36 -19.62 5.73
N VAL A 53 -3.35 -19.14 6.50
CA VAL A 53 -3.38 -19.29 7.96
C VAL A 53 -3.47 -20.77 8.36
N GLN A 54 -4.37 -21.53 7.74
CA GLN A 54 -4.51 -22.97 8.02
C GLN A 54 -3.23 -23.75 7.69
N MET A 55 -2.58 -23.41 6.58
CA MET A 55 -1.34 -24.07 6.17
C MET A 55 -0.21 -23.80 7.17
N LYS A 56 -0.14 -22.59 7.71
CA LYS A 56 0.82 -22.22 8.77
C LYS A 56 0.55 -22.98 10.07
N GLU A 57 -0.70 -23.08 10.50
CA GLU A 57 -1.08 -23.84 11.70
C GLU A 57 -0.74 -25.33 11.56
N LYS A 58 -0.97 -25.91 10.37
CA LYS A 58 -0.59 -27.29 10.06
C LYS A 58 0.93 -27.51 10.03
N ALA A 59 1.70 -26.54 9.53
CA ALA A 59 3.16 -26.62 9.52
C ALA A 59 3.76 -26.54 10.94
N THR A 60 3.11 -25.84 11.88
CA THR A 60 3.58 -25.73 13.27
C THR A 60 3.26 -26.93 14.16
N SER A 61 2.41 -27.87 13.69
CA SER A 61 2.08 -29.10 14.44
C SER A 61 2.87 -30.34 13.97
N SER A 62 3.66 -30.22 12.91
CA SER A 62 4.58 -31.26 12.44
C SER A 62 6.03 -30.89 12.72
N SER A 63 6.72 -31.71 13.52
CA SER A 63 8.17 -31.67 13.79
C SER A 63 9.00 -31.56 12.49
N PRO A 64 10.20 -30.93 12.49
CA PRO A 64 10.88 -30.48 11.28
C PRO A 64 11.56 -31.64 10.54
N SER A 65 11.46 -31.63 9.21
CA SER A 65 12.32 -32.42 8.33
C SER A 65 12.82 -31.51 7.21
N GLU A 66 14.10 -31.14 7.32
CA GLU A 66 15.09 -30.74 6.32
C GLU A 66 14.67 -29.80 5.16
N CYS A 67 15.37 -28.66 5.11
CA CYS A 67 15.28 -27.58 4.15
C CYS A 67 15.88 -27.96 2.79
N GLU A 68 15.19 -27.67 1.68
CA GLU A 68 15.85 -27.52 0.38
C GLU A 68 15.73 -26.07 -0.13
N VAL A 69 16.90 -25.52 -0.47
CA VAL A 69 17.13 -24.16 -0.98
C VAL A 69 16.75 -24.14 -2.46
N ILE A 70 15.74 -23.36 -2.84
CA ILE A 70 15.53 -22.99 -4.24
C ILE A 70 15.87 -21.51 -4.42
N SER A 71 16.88 -21.31 -5.26
CA SER A 71 17.57 -20.07 -5.60
C SER A 71 16.63 -18.93 -5.99
N SER A 72 17.04 -17.73 -5.57
CA SER A 72 16.48 -16.45 -5.97
C SER A 72 16.61 -16.24 -7.48
N GLU A 73 15.50 -16.10 -8.19
CA GLU A 73 15.48 -15.51 -9.52
C GLU A 73 15.28 -13.99 -9.41
N ALA A 74 16.25 -13.27 -9.98
CA ALA A 74 16.34 -11.83 -9.96
C ALA A 74 15.20 -11.22 -10.80
N PHE A 75 14.29 -10.48 -10.17
CA PHE A 75 13.43 -9.55 -10.90
C PHE A 75 14.16 -8.21 -11.02
N GLU A 76 14.53 -7.89 -12.25
CA GLU A 76 15.31 -6.71 -12.62
C GLU A 76 14.64 -5.41 -12.17
N ASN A 77 15.42 -4.62 -11.42
CA ASN A 77 15.11 -3.26 -11.04
C ASN A 77 15.12 -2.34 -12.28
N GLY A 78 13.96 -2.16 -12.92
CA GLY A 78 13.73 -1.08 -13.88
C GLY A 78 13.52 0.27 -13.18
N TYR A 79 14.58 0.89 -12.65
CA TYR A 79 14.56 2.31 -12.27
C TYR A 79 14.64 3.16 -13.54
N SER A 80 13.49 3.57 -14.08
CA SER A 80 13.46 4.71 -15.01
C SER A 80 13.40 6.01 -14.19
N ASP A 81 14.53 6.70 -14.13
CA ASP A 81 14.67 8.08 -13.67
C ASP A 81 13.65 8.98 -14.38
N LEU A 82 12.65 9.44 -13.64
CA LEU A 82 11.68 10.43 -14.09
C LEU A 82 11.82 11.67 -13.22
N LYS A 83 12.93 12.38 -13.44
CA LYS A 83 13.13 13.77 -13.04
C LYS A 83 12.12 14.68 -13.75
N ARG A 84 10.85 14.69 -13.31
CA ARG A 84 9.90 15.74 -13.67
C ARG A 84 9.81 16.76 -12.54
N LYS A 85 10.53 17.87 -12.73
CA LYS A 85 10.28 19.15 -12.05
C LYS A 85 8.82 19.54 -12.27
N SER A 86 8.00 19.58 -11.22
CA SER A 86 6.80 20.44 -11.22
C SER A 86 7.01 21.53 -10.17
N SER A 87 7.14 22.75 -10.68
CA SER A 87 7.22 23.97 -9.92
C SER A 87 5.84 24.26 -9.33
N TYR A 88 5.66 24.04 -8.02
CA TYR A 88 4.51 24.61 -7.31
C TYR A 88 4.77 26.10 -7.12
N LYS A 89 4.20 26.90 -8.03
CA LYS A 89 4.10 28.34 -7.90
C LYS A 89 3.11 28.63 -6.77
N GLY A 90 3.62 28.91 -5.58
CA GLY A 90 2.83 29.43 -4.46
C GLY A 90 2.12 30.70 -4.90
N LYS A 91 0.79 30.68 -4.90
CA LYS A 91 -0.02 31.89 -4.96
C LYS A 91 -0.43 32.22 -3.54
N GLU A 92 0.31 33.17 -2.99
CA GLU A 92 -0.05 33.98 -1.82
C GLU A 92 -1.33 34.76 -2.12
N ALA A 93 -2.30 34.74 -1.21
CA ALA A 93 -3.47 35.61 -1.22
C ALA A 93 -3.90 35.92 0.23
N SER A 94 -3.36 37.03 0.73
CA SER A 94 -3.85 37.98 1.76
C SER A 94 -4.98 37.55 2.70
N ASN A 95 -4.66 37.46 4.00
CA ASN A 95 -5.65 37.61 5.08
C ASN A 95 -6.07 39.09 5.17
N LEU A 96 -7.36 39.36 4.99
CA LEU A 96 -7.95 40.67 5.28
C LEU A 96 -8.46 40.66 6.72
N ALA A 97 -7.61 41.05 7.67
CA ALA A 97 -8.06 41.45 8.99
C ALA A 97 -8.66 42.86 8.86
N LYS A 98 -9.95 43.00 9.14
CA LYS A 98 -10.55 44.30 9.45
C LYS A 98 -10.96 44.29 10.92
N GLU A 99 -10.07 44.80 11.75
CA GLU A 99 -10.46 45.51 12.96
C GLU A 99 -11.30 46.73 12.56
N SER A 100 -12.42 46.96 13.23
CA SER A 100 -13.05 48.28 13.29
C SER A 100 -13.75 48.41 14.63
N SER A 101 -13.14 49.30 15.44
CA SER A 101 -13.64 50.16 16.51
C SER A 101 -15.03 49.94 17.09
#